data_AF-A0A0D9Y4Q7-F1
#
_entry.id   AF-A0A0D9Y4Q7-F1
#
_cell.length_a   1.000
_cell.length_b   1.000
_cell.length_c   1.000
_cell.angle_alpha   90.00
_cell.angle_beta   90.00
_cell.angle_gamma   90.00
#
_symmetry.space_group_name_H-M   'P 1'
#
loop_
_entity.id
_entity.type
_entity.pdbx_description
1 polymer ?
#
loop_
_entity_poly.entity_id
_entity_poly.type
_entity_poly.pdbx_seq_one_letter_code
_entity_poly.pdbx_strand_id
1 'polypeptide(L)'
;MDAAAPAPPASPPLAVHLVTGGGSSPEHALLLRSLAAARVVALDAEWKPRRRGPAVADDPSAAAAATPPPPQFPTVTLLQVACSGDGDGGGAAAAEVFVVDLLAVPLAELREPLRELFERPEVLKLGFRFKQDLVYLSATFAAALGSSAGFEKVEPFLDVTNVYYYLKGHDMQKRLPRETKSLATICEELLGVYLSKELQCSDWSYRPLSEGQIQYAASDAYYLLDIFDLFHQKIRTEGKCLPTNELTSDGHCPQRDAECSSSEDAVCFDDYFTSVVMKYAEKILLTESDTKPRSSRRKEKQKLATNAKCKEKFEGSTEWQGLPPWDPSAGGDGCPKFLCDVMIEGLAKHLRCVGIDAATPSSRKPEPRELLNQTYKERRVLLTRDVKLLKYQYLASNQVYRVKSLLKHDQLAEVIDTFQLKISEDKLMSRCTKCNGRFIQKPLTLDEAIEASKGFQIIPSCLFKRNLEFWKCTDCNQLYWEGTQYHNAVQKFLSVCNISD
;
A
#
# COMPACT_ATOMS: atom_id res chain seq x y z
N MET A 1 42.08 -17.03 8.93
CA MET A 1 41.82 -16.40 7.62
C MET A 1 40.55 -17.07 7.09
N ASP A 2 39.40 -16.65 7.58
CA ASP A 2 38.11 -17.13 7.07
C ASP A 2 37.52 -16.01 6.24
N ALA A 3 37.38 -16.28 4.93
CA ALA A 3 36.80 -15.36 3.99
C ALA A 3 35.32 -15.14 4.37
N ALA A 4 35.00 -13.92 4.79
CA ALA A 4 33.62 -13.50 4.99
C ALA A 4 32.84 -13.73 3.69
N ALA A 5 31.72 -14.45 3.78
CA ALA A 5 30.78 -14.54 2.68
C ALA A 5 30.35 -13.11 2.30
N PRO A 6 30.47 -12.71 1.02
CA PRO A 6 30.12 -11.37 0.59
C PRO A 6 28.63 -11.11 0.91
N ALA A 7 28.33 -9.90 1.37
CA ALA A 7 26.95 -9.42 1.40
C ALA A 7 26.35 -9.65 0.00
N PRO A 8 25.10 -10.14 -0.11
CA PRO A 8 24.46 -10.25 -1.41
C PRO A 8 24.52 -8.84 -2.03
N PRO A 9 25.07 -8.71 -3.25
CA PRO A 9 25.13 -7.42 -3.91
C PRO A 9 23.73 -6.84 -3.92
N ALA A 10 23.59 -5.54 -3.62
CA ALA A 10 22.35 -4.84 -3.89
C ALA A 10 22.03 -5.11 -5.37
N SER A 11 20.85 -5.67 -5.64
CA SER A 11 20.43 -5.90 -7.01
C SER A 11 20.61 -4.58 -7.78
N PRO A 12 21.24 -4.59 -8.96
CA PRO A 12 21.35 -3.39 -9.75
C PRO A 12 19.95 -2.77 -9.94
N PRO A 13 19.82 -1.44 -9.99
CA PRO A 13 18.54 -0.79 -10.23
C PRO A 13 17.90 -1.43 -11.47
N LEU A 14 16.60 -1.68 -11.39
CA LEU A 14 15.86 -2.29 -12.49
C LEU A 14 16.09 -1.45 -13.75
N ALA A 15 16.31 -2.10 -14.87
CA ALA A 15 16.32 -1.41 -16.15
C ALA A 15 14.87 -0.98 -16.44
N VAL A 16 14.61 0.32 -16.33
CA VAL A 16 13.27 0.90 -16.48
C VAL A 16 13.25 1.83 -17.68
N HIS A 17 12.26 1.64 -18.55
CA HIS A 17 11.95 2.56 -19.64
C HIS A 17 10.94 3.61 -19.17
N LEU A 18 11.40 4.84 -18.97
CA LEU A 18 10.53 5.96 -18.60
C LEU A 18 9.90 6.57 -19.87
N VAL A 19 8.60 6.39 -20.06
CA VAL A 19 7.87 6.89 -21.24
C VAL A 19 7.28 8.27 -20.91
N THR A 20 7.90 9.33 -21.41
CA THR A 20 7.52 10.74 -21.14
C THR A 20 7.12 11.53 -22.38
N GLY A 21 6.96 10.87 -23.54
CA GLY A 21 6.50 11.50 -24.78
C GLY A 21 5.66 10.55 -25.64
N GLY A 22 4.91 11.10 -26.60
CA GLY A 22 4.08 10.33 -27.55
C GLY A 22 4.86 9.77 -28.75
N GLY A 23 4.18 9.60 -29.89
CA GLY A 23 4.58 8.78 -31.06
C GLY A 23 5.93 9.07 -31.75
N SER A 24 6.65 10.09 -31.32
CA SER A 24 8.04 10.37 -31.74
C SER A 24 9.11 9.84 -30.77
N SER A 25 8.73 9.44 -29.55
CA SER A 25 9.64 8.90 -28.53
C SER A 25 9.99 7.43 -28.81
N PRO A 26 11.28 7.05 -28.75
CA PRO A 26 11.69 5.66 -28.88
C PRO A 26 11.15 4.77 -27.75
N GLU A 27 11.01 5.30 -26.53
CA GLU A 27 10.44 4.60 -25.38
C GLU A 27 8.94 4.33 -25.59
N HIS A 28 8.20 5.27 -26.16
CA HIS A 28 6.80 5.07 -26.52
C HIS A 28 6.63 4.00 -27.60
N ALA A 29 7.45 4.06 -28.66
CA ALA A 29 7.44 3.03 -29.69
C ALA A 29 7.83 1.65 -29.14
N LEU A 30 8.77 1.59 -28.20
CA LEU A 30 9.14 0.36 -27.50
C LEU A 30 7.97 -0.17 -26.67
N LEU A 31 7.32 0.67 -25.86
CA LEU A 31 6.14 0.30 -25.09
C LEU A 31 5.08 -0.36 -25.99
N LEU A 32 4.70 0.29 -27.10
CA LEU A 32 3.67 -0.25 -27.98
C LEU A 32 4.04 -1.60 -28.59
N ARG A 33 5.31 -1.80 -29.00
CA ARG A 33 5.79 -3.10 -29.50
C ARG A 33 5.77 -4.17 -28.40
N SER A 34 6.19 -3.80 -27.19
CA SER A 34 6.26 -4.70 -26.04
C SER A 34 4.86 -5.14 -25.62
N LEU A 35 3.90 -4.20 -25.58
CA LEU A 35 2.49 -4.50 -25.35
C LEU A 35 1.95 -5.44 -26.43
N ALA A 36 2.27 -5.22 -27.70
CA ALA A 36 1.80 -6.07 -28.79
C ALA A 36 2.37 -7.51 -28.70
N ALA A 37 3.63 -7.67 -28.32
CA ALA A 37 4.32 -8.96 -28.28
C ALA A 37 4.15 -9.74 -26.95
N ALA A 38 3.73 -9.09 -25.87
CA ALA A 38 3.67 -9.71 -24.56
C ALA A 38 2.64 -10.85 -24.48
N ARG A 39 3.02 -11.93 -23.77
CA ARG A 39 2.13 -13.05 -23.39
C ARG A 39 1.61 -12.90 -21.97
N VAL A 40 2.41 -12.28 -21.11
CA VAL A 40 2.06 -11.93 -19.74
C VAL A 40 2.40 -10.45 -19.51
N VAL A 41 1.46 -9.70 -18.96
CA VAL A 41 1.66 -8.29 -18.62
C VAL A 41 1.24 -8.04 -17.18
N ALA A 42 2.16 -7.49 -16.38
CA ALA A 42 1.88 -7.01 -15.05
C ALA A 42 1.58 -5.51 -15.05
N LEU A 43 0.54 -5.12 -14.30
CA LEU A 43 0.00 -3.77 -14.29
C LEU A 43 -0.12 -3.25 -12.86
N ASP A 44 0.27 -2.00 -12.68
CA ASP A 44 -0.06 -1.19 -11.50
C ASP A 44 -0.33 0.26 -11.94
N ALA A 45 -0.86 1.10 -11.04
CA ALA A 45 -1.03 2.53 -11.35
C ALA A 45 -0.86 3.42 -10.12
N GLU A 46 -0.23 4.58 -10.30
CA GLU A 46 -0.08 5.57 -9.24
C GLU A 46 -0.96 6.80 -9.45
N TRP A 47 -1.66 7.18 -8.39
CA TRP A 47 -2.64 8.27 -8.38
C TRP A 47 -2.60 9.02 -7.06
N LYS A 48 -2.93 10.31 -7.11
CA LYS A 48 -2.97 11.18 -5.92
C LYS A 48 -4.38 11.20 -5.31
N PRO A 49 -4.58 10.81 -4.05
CA PRO A 49 -5.86 10.98 -3.37
C PRO A 49 -6.28 12.46 -3.31
N ARG A 50 -7.48 12.79 -3.77
CA ARG A 50 -8.00 14.17 -3.69
C ARG A 50 -8.57 14.45 -2.30
N ARG A 51 -8.21 15.60 -1.72
CA ARG A 51 -8.95 16.16 -0.58
C ARG A 51 -10.28 16.71 -1.09
N ARG A 52 -11.41 16.34 -0.48
CA ARG A 52 -12.63 17.13 -0.66
C ARG A 52 -12.35 18.49 -0.02
N GLY A 53 -12.31 19.55 -0.82
CA GLY A 53 -12.42 20.90 -0.28
C GLY A 53 -13.77 21.06 0.44
N PRO A 54 -13.91 22.05 1.33
CA PRO A 54 -15.23 22.40 1.86
C PRO A 54 -16.15 22.64 0.67
N ALA A 55 -17.38 22.11 0.74
CA ALA A 55 -18.41 22.45 -0.22
C ALA A 55 -18.52 23.97 -0.22
N VAL A 56 -18.14 24.60 -1.34
CA VAL A 56 -18.35 26.02 -1.52
C VAL A 56 -19.85 26.21 -1.35
N ALA A 57 -20.25 26.93 -0.30
CA ALA A 57 -21.63 27.34 -0.13
C ALA A 57 -22.01 28.09 -1.41
N ASP A 58 -23.17 27.77 -1.97
CA ASP A 58 -23.74 28.44 -3.13
C ASP A 58 -23.78 29.96 -2.88
N ASP A 59 -22.74 30.68 -3.29
CA ASP A 59 -22.75 32.13 -3.44
C ASP A 59 -23.21 32.41 -4.88
N PRO A 60 -24.45 32.91 -5.07
CA PRO A 60 -25.01 33.12 -6.40
C PRO A 60 -24.34 34.28 -7.17
N SER A 61 -23.35 34.96 -6.58
CA SER A 61 -22.80 36.21 -7.14
C SER A 61 -21.48 36.08 -7.92
N ALA A 62 -20.82 34.92 -7.92
CA ALA A 62 -19.52 34.73 -8.58
C ALA A 62 -19.63 34.01 -9.95
N ALA A 63 -20.43 34.55 -10.86
CA ALA A 63 -20.51 34.08 -12.25
C ALA A 63 -19.47 34.77 -13.13
N ALA A 64 -18.18 34.41 -13.05
CA ALA A 64 -17.18 34.74 -14.08
C ALA A 64 -15.83 34.01 -13.88
N ALA A 65 -15.79 32.70 -14.12
CA ALA A 65 -14.64 31.96 -14.69
C ALA A 65 -15.04 30.49 -14.81
N ALA A 66 -15.37 30.04 -16.02
CA ALA A 66 -15.75 28.66 -16.31
C ALA A 66 -14.53 27.73 -16.16
N THR A 67 -14.18 27.41 -14.92
CA THR A 67 -13.29 26.29 -14.63
C THR A 67 -14.13 25.03 -14.72
N PRO A 68 -13.75 24.01 -15.53
CA PRO A 68 -14.52 22.77 -15.59
C PRO A 68 -14.64 22.17 -14.19
N PRO A 69 -15.79 21.53 -13.87
CA PRO A 69 -15.98 20.93 -12.57
C PRO A 69 -14.84 19.92 -12.30
N PRO A 70 -14.33 19.85 -11.05
CA PRO A 70 -13.21 19.00 -10.73
C PRO A 70 -13.55 17.53 -11.04
N PRO A 71 -12.58 16.73 -11.57
CA PRO A 71 -12.83 15.32 -11.90
C PRO A 71 -13.35 14.52 -10.70
N GLN A 72 -14.30 13.64 -10.97
CA GLN A 72 -15.04 12.90 -9.94
C GLN A 72 -14.16 11.89 -9.17
N PHE A 73 -13.08 11.42 -9.79
CA PHE A 73 -12.12 10.47 -9.26
C PHE A 73 -10.69 11.06 -9.24
N PRO A 74 -9.76 10.50 -8.45
CA PRO A 74 -8.33 10.74 -8.61
C PRO A 74 -7.89 10.53 -10.06
N THR A 75 -7.04 11.43 -10.55
CA THR A 75 -6.36 11.25 -11.84
C THR A 75 -5.20 10.31 -11.64
N VAL A 76 -5.10 9.30 -12.50
CA VAL A 76 -3.92 8.43 -12.59
C VAL A 76 -2.82 9.20 -13.31
N THR A 77 -1.66 9.29 -12.66
CA THR A 77 -0.53 10.07 -13.17
C THR A 77 0.58 9.20 -13.71
N LEU A 78 0.68 7.94 -13.27
CA LEU A 78 1.60 6.94 -13.80
C LEU A 78 0.88 5.61 -14.00
N LEU A 79 1.24 4.93 -15.09
CA LEU A 79 0.88 3.53 -15.33
C LEU A 79 2.17 2.73 -15.40
N GLN A 80 2.25 1.66 -14.61
CA GLN A 80 3.39 0.75 -14.63
C GLN A 80 3.02 -0.50 -15.41
N VAL A 81 3.93 -0.90 -16.29
CA VAL A 81 3.74 -2.04 -17.17
C VAL A 81 5.02 -2.87 -17.16
N ALA A 82 4.95 -4.14 -16.78
CA ALA A 82 6.04 -5.07 -17.00
C ALA A 82 5.59 -6.16 -17.98
N CYS A 83 6.31 -6.29 -19.10
CA CYS A 83 5.99 -7.21 -20.17
C CYS A 83 6.94 -8.42 -20.14
N SER A 84 6.37 -9.61 -20.30
CA SER A 84 7.11 -10.84 -20.57
C SER A 84 6.61 -11.46 -21.88
N GLY A 85 7.53 -11.71 -22.82
CA GLY A 85 7.29 -12.31 -24.13
C GLY A 85 8.15 -13.55 -24.36
N ASP A 86 7.90 -14.27 -25.45
CA ASP A 86 8.80 -15.35 -25.87
C ASP A 86 10.08 -14.71 -26.44
N GLY A 87 11.21 -14.96 -25.78
CA GLY A 87 12.50 -14.58 -26.33
C GLY A 87 12.69 -15.33 -27.63
N ASP A 88 12.98 -14.60 -28.71
CA ASP A 88 13.33 -15.19 -30.00
C ASP A 88 14.70 -15.90 -29.84
N GLY A 89 14.67 -17.16 -29.39
CA GLY A 89 15.84 -18.01 -29.18
C GLY A 89 16.22 -18.30 -27.72
N GLY A 90 15.67 -19.38 -27.14
CA GLY A 90 16.33 -20.27 -26.16
C GLY A 90 16.79 -19.71 -24.80
N GLY A 91 16.56 -18.42 -24.49
CA GLY A 91 16.84 -17.82 -23.19
C GLY A 91 15.59 -17.22 -22.56
N ALA A 92 15.51 -17.18 -21.23
CA ALA A 92 14.46 -16.45 -20.51
C ALA A 92 14.47 -14.99 -20.96
N ALA A 93 13.42 -14.54 -21.66
CA ALA A 93 13.32 -13.16 -22.11
C ALA A 93 13.39 -12.23 -20.90
N ALA A 94 14.32 -11.28 -20.92
CA ALA A 94 14.39 -10.26 -19.89
C ALA A 94 13.08 -9.44 -19.92
N ALA A 95 12.43 -9.29 -18.76
CA ALA A 95 11.20 -8.52 -18.67
C ALA A 95 11.47 -7.04 -19.00
N GLU A 96 10.66 -6.46 -19.87
CA GLU A 96 10.71 -5.03 -20.18
C GLU A 96 9.77 -4.29 -19.22
N VAL A 97 10.34 -3.37 -18.43
CA VAL A 97 9.59 -2.61 -17.42
C VAL A 97 9.46 -1.16 -17.84
N PHE A 98 8.23 -0.66 -17.86
CA PHE A 98 7.88 0.69 -18.26
C PHE A 98 7.22 1.44 -17.10
N VAL A 99 7.62 2.69 -16.94
CA VAL A 99 6.87 3.68 -16.15
C VAL A 99 6.36 4.72 -17.14
N VAL A 100 5.05 4.73 -17.36
CA VAL A 100 4.40 5.58 -18.36
C VAL A 100 3.85 6.83 -17.69
N ASP A 101 4.36 8.00 -18.08
CA ASP A 101 3.90 9.28 -17.60
C ASP A 101 2.62 9.72 -18.31
N LEU A 102 1.47 9.43 -17.70
CA LEU A 102 0.16 9.76 -18.26
C LEU A 102 -0.12 11.28 -18.30
N LEU A 103 0.72 12.11 -17.66
CA LEU A 103 0.62 13.57 -17.77
C LEU A 103 1.40 14.11 -18.99
N ALA A 104 2.38 13.36 -19.48
CA ALA A 104 3.26 13.78 -20.58
C ALA A 104 2.92 13.07 -21.90
N VAL A 105 2.47 11.81 -21.85
CA VAL A 105 2.07 11.05 -23.03
C VAL A 105 0.62 11.37 -23.43
N PRO A 106 0.33 11.70 -24.70
CA PRO A 106 -1.04 11.91 -25.15
C PRO A 106 -1.90 10.66 -24.96
N LEU A 107 -2.93 10.73 -24.10
CA LEU A 107 -3.77 9.58 -23.77
C LEU A 107 -4.47 8.96 -24.99
N ALA A 108 -4.73 9.74 -26.02
CA ALA A 108 -5.31 9.25 -27.28
C ALA A 108 -4.44 8.18 -27.96
N GLU A 109 -3.12 8.27 -27.81
CA GLU A 109 -2.17 7.31 -28.38
C GLU A 109 -2.10 6.01 -27.57
N LEU A 110 -2.43 6.06 -26.28
CA LEU A 110 -2.42 4.89 -25.38
C LEU A 110 -3.76 4.16 -25.30
N ARG A 111 -4.87 4.84 -25.64
CA ARG A 111 -6.23 4.32 -25.40
C ARG A 111 -6.48 3.00 -26.11
N GLU A 112 -6.26 2.92 -27.42
CA GLU A 112 -6.53 1.69 -28.19
C GLU A 112 -5.59 0.55 -27.83
N PRO A 113 -4.26 0.76 -27.75
CA PRO A 113 -3.34 -0.29 -27.32
C PRO A 113 -3.69 -0.88 -25.94
N LEU A 114 -4.04 -0.03 -24.96
CA LEU A 114 -4.41 -0.50 -23.62
C LEU A 114 -5.76 -1.23 -23.60
N ARG A 115 -6.76 -0.75 -24.35
CA ARG A 115 -8.06 -1.43 -24.45
C ARG A 115 -7.88 -2.81 -25.07
N GLU A 116 -7.15 -2.91 -26.19
CA GLU A 116 -6.86 -4.17 -26.85
C GLU A 116 -6.14 -5.12 -25.89
N LEU A 117 -5.08 -4.66 -25.22
CA LEU A 117 -4.35 -5.44 -24.22
C LEU A 117 -5.27 -6.02 -23.13
N PHE A 118 -6.11 -5.17 -22.53
CA PHE A 118 -6.99 -5.54 -21.43
C PHE A 118 -7.99 -6.63 -21.80
N GLU A 119 -8.44 -6.66 -23.05
CA GLU A 119 -9.46 -7.60 -23.53
C GLU A 119 -8.89 -8.79 -24.32
N ARG A 120 -7.61 -8.74 -24.72
CA ARG A 120 -6.96 -9.78 -25.50
C ARG A 120 -6.88 -11.11 -24.71
N PRO A 121 -7.55 -12.18 -25.16
CA PRO A 121 -7.69 -13.40 -24.39
C PRO A 121 -6.40 -14.23 -24.29
N GLU A 122 -5.49 -14.08 -25.26
CA GLU A 122 -4.20 -14.78 -25.29
C GLU A 122 -3.16 -14.19 -24.32
N VAL A 123 -3.47 -13.04 -23.71
CA VAL A 123 -2.56 -12.33 -22.83
C VAL A 123 -3.08 -12.33 -21.42
N LEU A 124 -2.27 -12.87 -20.51
CA LEU A 124 -2.57 -12.89 -19.09
C LEU A 124 -2.19 -11.54 -18.46
N LYS A 125 -3.15 -10.89 -17.82
CA LYS A 125 -2.91 -9.65 -17.07
C LYS A 125 -2.70 -9.98 -15.59
N LEU A 126 -1.59 -9.55 -15.01
CA LEU A 126 -1.31 -9.67 -13.58
C LEU A 126 -1.53 -8.32 -12.90
N GLY A 127 -1.96 -8.36 -11.64
CA GLY A 127 -2.06 -7.17 -10.81
C GLY A 127 -2.24 -7.52 -9.34
N PHE A 128 -2.19 -6.51 -8.49
CA PHE A 128 -2.48 -6.65 -7.07
C PHE A 128 -3.65 -5.74 -6.68
N ARG A 129 -4.87 -6.31 -6.56
CA ARG A 129 -6.11 -5.57 -6.27
C ARG A 129 -6.44 -4.46 -7.27
N PHE A 130 -6.09 -4.70 -8.53
CA PHE A 130 -6.10 -3.73 -9.64
C PHE A 130 -7.47 -3.11 -9.99
N LYS A 131 -8.59 -3.68 -9.50
CA LYS A 131 -9.92 -3.14 -9.83
C LYS A 131 -10.05 -1.64 -9.48
N GLN A 132 -9.46 -1.18 -8.38
CA GLN A 132 -9.56 0.23 -8.00
C GLN A 132 -8.76 1.12 -8.96
N ASP A 133 -7.59 0.66 -9.38
CA ASP A 133 -6.72 1.36 -10.32
C ASP A 133 -7.36 1.42 -11.70
N LEU A 134 -8.00 0.33 -12.15
CA LEU A 134 -8.78 0.31 -13.38
C LEU A 134 -9.93 1.32 -13.37
N VAL A 135 -10.63 1.50 -12.24
CA VAL A 135 -11.69 2.53 -12.11
C VAL A 135 -11.11 3.93 -12.31
N TYR A 136 -9.97 4.24 -11.69
CA TYR A 136 -9.37 5.57 -11.80
C TYR A 136 -8.72 5.79 -13.17
N LEU A 137 -8.13 4.75 -13.76
CA LEU A 137 -7.56 4.78 -15.09
C LEU A 137 -8.67 5.01 -16.13
N SER A 138 -9.76 4.25 -16.05
CA SER A 138 -10.94 4.41 -16.91
C SER A 138 -11.53 5.83 -16.79
N ALA A 139 -11.69 6.34 -15.57
CA ALA A 139 -12.15 7.71 -15.34
C ALA A 139 -11.19 8.77 -15.88
N THR A 140 -9.87 8.53 -15.80
CA THR A 140 -8.84 9.44 -16.33
C THR A 140 -8.95 9.56 -17.85
N PHE A 141 -9.05 8.44 -18.56
CA PHE A 141 -9.21 8.42 -20.02
C PHE A 141 -10.56 9.00 -20.45
N ALA A 142 -11.65 8.64 -19.75
CA ALA A 142 -12.98 9.16 -20.04
C ALA A 142 -13.07 10.68 -19.85
N ALA A 143 -12.41 11.23 -18.83
CA ALA A 143 -12.38 12.66 -18.58
C ALA A 143 -11.58 13.43 -19.65
N ALA A 144 -10.51 12.83 -20.18
CA ALA A 144 -9.63 13.47 -21.15
C ALA A 144 -10.11 13.34 -22.60
N LEU A 145 -10.72 12.21 -22.97
CA LEU A 145 -11.04 11.85 -24.35
C LEU A 145 -12.55 11.69 -24.62
N GLY A 146 -13.39 11.79 -23.58
CA GLY A 146 -14.84 11.64 -23.66
C GLY A 146 -15.36 10.34 -23.01
N SER A 147 -16.65 10.32 -22.62
CA SER A 147 -17.22 9.28 -21.75
C SER A 147 -17.09 7.83 -22.24
N SER A 148 -16.95 7.59 -23.54
CA SER A 148 -16.78 6.24 -24.13
C SER A 148 -15.31 5.81 -24.26
N ALA A 149 -14.37 6.66 -23.86
CA ALA A 149 -12.94 6.39 -23.98
C ALA A 149 -12.33 5.64 -22.77
N GLY A 150 -13.12 5.41 -21.71
CA GLY A 150 -12.70 4.61 -20.56
C GLY A 150 -12.55 3.12 -20.86
N PHE A 151 -12.10 2.38 -19.86
CA PHE A 151 -11.95 0.93 -19.88
C PHE A 151 -13.06 0.28 -19.06
N GLU A 152 -13.65 -0.79 -19.56
CA GLU A 152 -14.79 -1.47 -18.90
C GLU A 152 -14.42 -2.85 -18.37
N LYS A 153 -13.39 -3.47 -18.95
CA LYS A 153 -13.12 -4.88 -18.78
C LYS A 153 -11.62 -5.17 -18.80
N VAL A 154 -11.18 -6.12 -17.97
CA VAL A 154 -9.87 -6.78 -18.05
C VAL A 154 -10.08 -8.29 -17.90
N GLU A 155 -9.69 -9.07 -18.92
CA GLU A 155 -9.84 -10.53 -18.94
C GLU A 155 -8.87 -11.17 -19.95
N PRO A 156 -8.17 -12.28 -19.61
CA PRO A 156 -8.06 -12.89 -18.29
C PRO A 156 -7.16 -12.07 -17.35
N PHE A 157 -7.58 -11.91 -16.09
CA PHE A 157 -6.82 -11.21 -15.05
C PHE A 157 -6.48 -12.16 -13.90
N LEU A 158 -5.24 -12.18 -13.43
CA LEU A 158 -4.81 -12.99 -12.30
C LEU A 158 -4.28 -12.10 -11.18
N ASP A 159 -5.06 -11.99 -10.10
CA ASP A 159 -4.63 -11.27 -8.90
C ASP A 159 -3.54 -12.07 -8.18
N VAL A 160 -2.41 -11.43 -7.90
CA VAL A 160 -1.27 -12.04 -7.20
C VAL A 160 -1.64 -12.56 -5.81
N THR A 161 -2.71 -12.05 -5.20
CA THR A 161 -3.27 -12.61 -3.95
C THR A 161 -3.69 -14.07 -4.15
N ASN A 162 -4.35 -14.39 -5.26
CA ASN A 162 -4.80 -15.76 -5.57
C ASN A 162 -3.59 -16.69 -5.78
N VAL A 163 -2.59 -16.19 -6.51
CA VAL A 163 -1.31 -16.89 -6.72
C VAL A 163 -0.61 -17.21 -5.41
N TYR A 164 -0.48 -16.22 -4.52
CA TYR A 164 0.13 -16.39 -3.21
C TYR A 164 -0.56 -17.50 -2.39
N TYR A 165 -1.89 -17.52 -2.36
CA TYR A 165 -2.62 -18.54 -1.60
C TYR A 165 -2.47 -19.94 -2.21
N TYR A 166 -2.44 -20.07 -3.54
CA TYR A 166 -2.10 -21.32 -4.19
C TYR A 166 -0.68 -21.79 -3.83
N LEU A 167 0.31 -20.90 -3.88
CA LEU A 167 1.69 -21.22 -3.54
C LEU A 167 1.82 -21.70 -2.08
N LYS A 168 1.03 -21.15 -1.17
CA LYS A 168 0.94 -21.59 0.24
C LYS A 168 0.06 -22.84 0.47
N GLY A 169 -0.46 -23.47 -0.59
CA GLY A 169 -1.24 -24.72 -0.49
C GLY A 169 -2.66 -24.53 0.04
N HIS A 170 -3.24 -23.34 -0.14
CA HIS A 170 -4.61 -23.06 0.28
C HIS A 170 -5.64 -23.68 -0.67
N ASP A 171 -6.65 -24.34 -0.10
CA ASP A 171 -7.77 -24.92 -0.84
C ASP A 171 -8.80 -23.83 -1.23
N MET A 172 -9.05 -23.68 -2.53
CA MET A 172 -9.99 -22.71 -3.10
C MET A 172 -11.46 -22.91 -2.70
N GLN A 173 -11.84 -24.11 -2.22
CA GLN A 173 -13.18 -24.33 -1.69
C GLN A 173 -13.39 -23.63 -0.34
N LYS A 174 -12.29 -23.25 0.33
CA LYS A 174 -12.31 -22.47 1.57
C LYS A 174 -12.27 -20.99 1.23
N ARG A 175 -13.09 -20.20 1.94
CA ARG A 175 -13.05 -18.74 1.79
C ARG A 175 -11.66 -18.23 2.16
N LEU A 176 -11.09 -17.38 1.29
CA LEU A 176 -9.87 -16.64 1.57
C LEU A 176 -9.97 -15.92 2.93
N PRO A 177 -8.86 -15.81 3.68
CA PRO A 177 -8.81 -15.05 4.93
C PRO A 177 -9.38 -13.64 4.73
N ARG A 178 -10.13 -13.15 5.74
CA ARG A 178 -10.70 -11.78 5.72
C ARG A 178 -9.65 -10.67 5.64
N GLU A 179 -8.41 -10.98 6.00
CA GLU A 179 -7.27 -10.07 5.99
C GLU A 179 -6.27 -10.55 4.94
N THR A 180 -6.16 -9.79 3.86
CA THR A 180 -5.30 -10.08 2.72
C THR A 180 -3.97 -9.36 2.90
N LYS A 181 -2.86 -10.08 2.65
CA LYS A 181 -1.50 -9.54 2.77
C LYS A 181 -1.25 -8.42 1.77
N SER A 182 -0.30 -7.52 2.08
CA SER A 182 0.16 -6.49 1.15
C SER A 182 1.16 -7.06 0.14
N LEU A 183 1.32 -6.43 -1.02
CA LEU A 183 2.30 -6.84 -2.03
C LEU A 183 3.71 -6.99 -1.45
N ALA A 184 4.18 -6.02 -0.67
CA ALA A 184 5.49 -6.09 0.01
C ALA A 184 5.65 -7.34 0.89
N THR A 185 4.59 -7.75 1.62
CA THR A 185 4.63 -8.95 2.46
C THR A 185 4.63 -10.22 1.61
N ILE A 186 3.91 -10.21 0.48
CA ILE A 186 3.92 -11.33 -0.47
C ILE A 186 5.32 -11.48 -1.08
N CYS A 187 5.95 -10.38 -1.50
CA CYS A 187 7.32 -10.39 -2.04
C CYS A 187 8.34 -10.86 -1.01
N GLU A 188 8.23 -10.41 0.24
CA GLU A 188 9.11 -10.87 1.32
C GLU A 188 8.97 -12.38 1.54
N GLU A 189 7.74 -12.90 1.60
CA GLU A 189 7.48 -14.30 1.92
C GLU A 189 7.67 -15.29 0.77
N LEU A 190 7.64 -14.83 -0.47
CA LEU A 190 7.80 -15.67 -1.66
C LEU A 190 9.17 -15.49 -2.31
N LEU A 191 9.66 -14.26 -2.41
CA LEU A 191 10.89 -13.91 -3.12
C LEU A 191 12.06 -13.60 -2.17
N GLY A 192 11.80 -13.37 -0.88
CA GLY A 192 12.81 -12.88 0.06
C GLY A 192 13.22 -11.44 -0.19
N VAL A 193 12.44 -10.69 -0.99
CA VAL A 193 12.72 -9.30 -1.36
C VAL A 193 11.89 -8.34 -0.52
N TYR A 194 12.53 -7.27 -0.06
CA TYR A 194 11.88 -6.21 0.71
C TYR A 194 11.46 -5.05 -0.19
N LEU A 195 10.15 -4.87 -0.38
CA LEU A 195 9.62 -3.67 -1.03
C LEU A 195 9.43 -2.55 -0.02
N SER A 196 10.01 -1.39 -0.34
CA SER A 196 9.76 -0.16 0.42
C SER A 196 8.28 0.23 0.29
N LYS A 197 7.72 0.83 1.35
CA LYS A 197 6.37 1.44 1.33
C LYS A 197 6.43 2.95 1.49
N GLU A 198 7.63 3.53 1.42
CA GLU A 198 7.87 4.92 1.76
C GLU A 198 7.22 5.90 0.77
N LEU A 199 7.13 5.49 -0.50
CA LEU A 199 6.60 6.32 -1.57
C LEU A 199 5.13 6.03 -1.93
N GLN A 200 4.47 5.12 -1.21
CA GLN A 200 3.05 4.78 -1.42
C GLN A 200 2.11 6.00 -1.36
N CYS A 201 2.49 7.05 -0.63
CA CYS A 201 1.71 8.29 -0.53
C CYS A 201 2.49 9.50 -1.06
N SER A 202 3.40 9.27 -2.03
CA SER A 202 4.17 10.33 -2.68
C SER A 202 3.27 11.25 -3.51
N ASP A 203 3.77 12.44 -3.84
CA ASP A 203 3.10 13.30 -4.80
C ASP A 203 3.43 12.86 -6.23
N TRP A 204 2.64 11.92 -6.75
CA TRP A 204 2.82 11.35 -8.08
C TRP A 204 2.52 12.32 -9.24
N SER A 205 2.02 13.52 -8.93
CA SER A 205 1.86 14.61 -9.91
C SER A 205 3.11 15.47 -10.06
N TYR A 206 4.06 15.40 -9.13
CA TYR A 206 5.28 16.21 -9.18
C TYR A 206 6.18 15.78 -10.33
N ARG A 207 6.78 16.76 -11.02
CA ARG A 207 7.74 16.55 -12.12
C ARG A 207 8.98 17.43 -11.94
N PRO A 208 10.19 16.94 -12.29
CA PRO A 208 10.47 15.57 -12.74
C PRO A 208 10.26 14.54 -11.62
N LEU A 209 10.01 13.28 -12.00
CA LEU A 209 10.00 12.18 -11.03
C LEU A 209 11.42 11.96 -10.50
N SER A 210 11.55 11.71 -9.20
CA SER A 210 12.82 11.27 -8.62
C SER A 210 13.15 9.83 -9.01
N GLU A 211 14.43 9.46 -9.02
CA GLU A 211 14.86 8.07 -9.27
C GLU A 211 14.18 7.08 -8.31
N GLY A 212 14.02 7.47 -7.03
CA GLY A 212 13.31 6.65 -6.05
C GLY A 212 11.84 6.41 -6.42
N GLN A 213 11.14 7.41 -6.96
CA GLN A 213 9.76 7.26 -7.44
C GLN A 213 9.68 6.34 -8.67
N ILE A 214 10.63 6.45 -9.61
CA ILE A 214 10.68 5.60 -10.80
C ILE A 214 10.91 4.14 -10.39
N GLN A 215 11.92 3.88 -9.55
CA GLN A 215 12.25 2.52 -9.09
C GLN A 215 11.13 1.92 -8.22
N TYR A 216 10.52 2.71 -7.34
CA TYR A 216 9.38 2.25 -6.54
C TYR A 216 8.22 1.83 -7.45
N ALA A 217 7.80 2.72 -8.36
CA ALA A 217 6.72 2.44 -9.28
C ALA A 217 7.01 1.18 -10.12
N ALA A 218 8.18 1.13 -10.75
CA ALA A 218 8.59 0.01 -11.58
C ALA A 218 8.57 -1.33 -10.81
N SER A 219 9.00 -1.32 -9.55
CA SER A 219 9.05 -2.52 -8.70
C SER A 219 7.65 -3.13 -8.48
N ASP A 220 6.61 -2.32 -8.30
CA ASP A 220 5.25 -2.80 -7.99
C ASP A 220 4.62 -3.58 -9.15
N ALA A 221 5.06 -3.37 -10.39
CA ALA A 221 4.71 -4.20 -11.55
C ALA A 221 5.73 -5.33 -11.79
N TYR A 222 7.03 -5.05 -11.67
CA TYR A 222 8.11 -6.02 -11.94
C TYR A 222 7.98 -7.30 -11.11
N TYR A 223 7.82 -7.18 -9.79
CA TYR A 223 7.78 -8.35 -8.91
C TYR A 223 6.51 -9.20 -9.07
N LEU A 224 5.48 -8.71 -9.76
CA LEU A 224 4.33 -9.54 -10.11
C LEU A 224 4.73 -10.63 -11.11
N LEU A 225 5.67 -10.35 -12.03
CA LEU A 225 6.22 -11.35 -12.94
C LEU A 225 7.05 -12.38 -12.18
N ASP A 226 7.94 -11.96 -11.27
CA ASP A 226 8.72 -12.89 -10.44
C ASP A 226 7.83 -13.82 -9.59
N ILE A 227 6.74 -13.29 -9.03
CA ILE A 227 5.76 -14.12 -8.30
C ILE A 227 5.04 -15.08 -9.23
N PHE A 228 4.70 -14.64 -10.44
CA PHE A 228 4.09 -15.51 -11.45
C PHE A 228 5.06 -16.61 -11.93
N ASP A 229 6.36 -16.34 -12.01
CA ASP A 229 7.34 -17.36 -12.36
C ASP A 229 7.41 -18.48 -11.31
N LEU A 230 7.35 -18.14 -10.01
CA LEU A 230 7.23 -19.14 -8.95
C LEU A 230 5.96 -19.99 -9.08
N PHE A 231 4.84 -19.35 -9.42
CA PHE A 231 3.58 -20.03 -9.68
C PHE A 231 3.68 -20.98 -10.87
N HIS A 232 4.29 -20.51 -11.95
CA HIS A 232 4.52 -21.28 -13.16
C HIS A 232 5.42 -22.49 -12.90
N GLN A 233 6.49 -22.32 -12.13
CA GLN A 233 7.40 -23.41 -11.75
C GLN A 233 6.69 -24.45 -10.85
N LYS A 234 5.85 -24.00 -9.90
CA LYS A 234 5.10 -24.91 -9.03
C LYS A 234 4.11 -25.76 -9.83
N ILE A 235 3.34 -25.15 -10.74
CA ILE A 235 2.39 -25.88 -11.61
C ILE A 235 3.12 -26.90 -12.48
N ARG A 236 4.25 -26.50 -13.11
CA ARG A 236 5.08 -27.42 -13.90
C ARG A 236 5.57 -28.61 -13.09
N THR A 237 5.94 -28.39 -11.83
CA THR A 237 6.41 -29.47 -10.94
C THR A 237 5.26 -30.39 -10.56
N GLU A 238 4.08 -29.85 -10.22
CA GLU A 238 2.88 -30.64 -9.91
C GLU A 238 2.39 -31.45 -11.12
N GLY A 239 2.42 -30.86 -12.33
CA GLY A 239 2.01 -31.53 -13.57
C GLY A 239 2.91 -32.72 -13.95
N LYS A 240 4.23 -32.61 -13.73
CA LYS A 240 5.18 -33.71 -13.93
C LYS A 240 5.01 -34.87 -12.94
N CYS A 241 4.39 -34.64 -11.79
CA CYS A 241 4.20 -35.65 -10.74
C CYS A 241 2.86 -36.41 -10.84
N LEU A 242 1.99 -36.08 -11.80
CA LEU A 242 0.75 -36.84 -12.04
C LEU A 242 1.06 -38.08 -12.89
N PRO A 243 0.69 -39.30 -12.46
CA PRO A 243 0.84 -40.48 -13.29
C PRO A 243 -0.11 -40.37 -14.49
N THR A 244 0.43 -40.46 -15.71
CA THR A 244 -0.33 -40.72 -16.93
C THR A 244 -1.03 -42.07 -16.81
N ASN A 245 -2.24 -42.06 -16.26
CA ASN A 245 -3.14 -43.21 -16.30
C ASN A 245 -3.75 -43.28 -17.71
N GLU A 246 -3.02 -43.86 -18.65
CA GLU A 246 -3.65 -44.64 -19.70
C GLU A 246 -3.54 -46.11 -19.34
N LEU A 247 -4.68 -46.71 -18.97
CA LEU A 247 -4.85 -48.14 -18.98
C LEU A 247 -4.72 -48.64 -20.43
N THR A 248 -3.63 -49.31 -20.74
CA THR A 248 -3.68 -50.41 -21.69
C THR A 248 -3.27 -51.68 -20.97
N SER A 249 -4.26 -52.53 -20.72
CA SER A 249 -4.06 -53.94 -20.45
C SER A 249 -3.43 -54.57 -21.69
N ASP A 250 -2.12 -54.73 -21.68
CA ASP A 250 -1.51 -55.99 -22.09
C ASP A 250 -0.05 -56.00 -21.67
N GLY A 251 0.32 -57.04 -20.94
CA GLY A 251 1.70 -57.25 -20.53
C GLY A 251 2.57 -57.46 -21.77
N HIS A 252 3.62 -56.67 -21.89
CA HIS A 252 4.99 -57.08 -22.26
C HIS A 252 5.90 -55.86 -22.06
N CYS A 253 6.98 -56.04 -21.32
CA CYS A 253 8.06 -55.06 -21.20
C CYS A 253 8.96 -55.15 -22.44
N PRO A 254 9.27 -54.05 -23.14
CA PRO A 254 10.51 -53.95 -23.87
C PRO A 254 11.46 -53.00 -23.14
N GLN A 255 12.61 -53.55 -22.73
CA GLN A 255 13.82 -52.76 -22.61
C GLN A 255 14.09 -52.05 -23.94
N ARG A 256 14.38 -50.74 -23.90
CA ARG A 256 15.19 -50.04 -24.91
C ARG A 256 15.68 -48.70 -24.35
N ASP A 257 16.95 -48.76 -23.95
CA ASP A 257 18.04 -47.85 -24.26
C ASP A 257 17.81 -46.34 -24.28
N ALA A 258 18.65 -45.68 -23.48
CA ALA A 258 18.92 -44.27 -23.50
C ALA A 258 19.40 -43.81 -24.89
N GLU A 259 18.70 -42.84 -25.47
CA GLU A 259 19.31 -41.85 -26.33
C GLU A 259 18.90 -40.45 -25.88
N CYS A 260 19.92 -39.74 -25.39
CA CYS A 260 19.94 -38.30 -25.19
C CYS A 260 19.66 -37.60 -26.53
N SER A 261 18.58 -36.84 -26.61
CA SER A 261 18.49 -35.73 -27.57
C SER A 261 17.98 -34.48 -26.84
N SER A 262 18.86 -33.49 -26.83
CA SER A 262 18.67 -32.15 -26.31
C SER A 262 17.96 -31.30 -27.36
N SER A 263 16.71 -30.92 -27.10
CA SER A 263 15.91 -29.91 -27.82
C SER A 263 14.48 -29.99 -27.25
N GLU A 264 13.77 -28.97 -26.78
CA GLU A 264 13.87 -27.52 -26.88
C GLU A 264 13.02 -26.93 -25.73
N ASP A 265 13.59 -26.00 -24.95
CA ASP A 265 12.89 -25.24 -23.91
C ASP A 265 12.02 -24.13 -24.55
N ALA A 266 10.94 -24.53 -25.22
CA ALA A 266 9.83 -23.64 -25.54
C ALA A 266 8.80 -23.72 -24.41
N VAL A 267 8.37 -22.57 -23.85
CA VAL A 267 7.22 -22.52 -22.95
C VAL A 267 5.95 -22.74 -23.77
N CYS A 268 5.71 -24.01 -24.14
CA CYS A 268 4.38 -24.45 -24.50
C CYS A 268 3.54 -24.36 -23.23
N PHE A 269 2.49 -23.54 -23.24
CA PHE A 269 1.47 -23.61 -22.21
C PHE A 269 0.77 -24.96 -22.37
N ASP A 270 1.25 -25.95 -21.63
CA ASP A 270 0.61 -27.25 -21.54
C ASP A 270 -0.86 -27.08 -21.13
N ASP A 271 -1.75 -27.93 -21.64
CA ASP A 271 -3.21 -27.86 -21.38
C ASP A 271 -3.49 -27.85 -19.87
N TYR A 272 -2.66 -28.56 -19.10
CA TYR A 272 -2.70 -28.53 -17.64
C TYR A 272 -2.42 -27.14 -17.06
N PHE A 273 -1.36 -26.48 -17.49
CA PHE A 273 -1.02 -25.14 -17.01
C PHE A 273 -2.14 -24.15 -17.30
N THR A 274 -2.63 -24.13 -18.54
CA THR A 274 -3.75 -23.27 -18.96
C THR A 274 -4.99 -23.53 -18.10
N SER A 275 -5.30 -24.80 -17.81
CA SER A 275 -6.44 -25.15 -16.95
C SER A 275 -6.30 -24.61 -15.52
N VAL A 276 -5.09 -24.64 -14.95
CA VAL A 276 -4.84 -24.12 -13.61
C VAL A 276 -4.92 -22.59 -13.63
N VAL A 277 -4.25 -21.91 -14.56
CA VAL A 277 -4.32 -20.44 -14.66
C VAL A 277 -5.77 -19.97 -14.81
N MET A 278 -6.54 -20.56 -15.72
CA MET A 278 -7.93 -20.17 -15.94
C MET A 278 -8.84 -20.44 -14.74
N LYS A 279 -8.47 -21.37 -13.84
CA LYS A 279 -9.16 -21.60 -12.57
C LYS A 279 -8.93 -20.48 -11.54
N TYR A 280 -7.77 -19.81 -11.59
CA TYR A 280 -7.41 -18.72 -10.67
C TYR A 280 -7.58 -17.33 -11.28
N ALA A 281 -7.64 -17.26 -12.60
CA ALA A 281 -7.93 -16.04 -13.33
C ALA A 281 -9.40 -15.65 -13.12
N GLU A 282 -9.61 -14.34 -13.06
CA GLU A 282 -10.89 -13.70 -12.94
C GLU A 282 -11.10 -12.70 -14.07
N LYS A 283 -12.33 -12.21 -14.13
CA LYS A 283 -12.75 -11.15 -15.04
C LYS A 283 -13.04 -9.91 -14.22
N ILE A 284 -12.27 -8.85 -14.44
CA ILE A 284 -12.61 -7.54 -13.87
C ILE A 284 -13.62 -6.87 -14.81
N LEU A 285 -14.80 -6.56 -14.27
CA LEU A 285 -15.82 -5.74 -14.92
C LEU A 285 -16.09 -4.48 -14.09
N LEU A 286 -16.05 -3.34 -14.77
CA LEU A 286 -16.55 -2.09 -14.24
C LEU A 286 -18.05 -2.01 -14.53
N THR A 287 -18.81 -1.65 -13.51
CA THR A 287 -20.27 -1.50 -13.58
C THR A 287 -20.65 -0.04 -13.48
N GLU A 288 -21.89 0.31 -13.78
CA GLU A 288 -22.43 1.66 -13.50
C GLU A 288 -22.33 2.09 -12.03
N SER A 289 -22.14 1.13 -11.11
CA SER A 289 -21.91 1.45 -9.70
C SER A 289 -20.47 1.90 -9.42
N ASP A 290 -19.52 1.50 -10.27
CA ASP A 290 -18.11 1.87 -10.17
C ASP A 290 -17.85 3.26 -10.78
N THR A 291 -18.70 3.72 -11.70
CA THR A 291 -18.65 5.09 -12.27
C THR A 291 -19.14 6.17 -11.32
N LYS A 292 -19.72 5.78 -10.18
CA LYS A 292 -20.16 6.69 -9.12
C LYS A 292 -19.16 6.63 -7.98
N PRO A 293 -18.60 7.77 -7.51
CA PRO A 293 -17.75 7.79 -6.35
C PRO A 293 -18.58 7.26 -5.19
N ARG A 294 -18.05 6.25 -4.49
CA ARG A 294 -18.75 5.63 -3.38
C ARG A 294 -19.08 6.71 -2.34
N SER A 295 -20.35 7.14 -2.32
CA SER A 295 -20.94 7.68 -1.10
C SER A 295 -20.77 6.58 -0.07
N SER A 296 -20.25 6.90 1.11
CA SER A 296 -20.14 5.93 2.20
C SER A 296 -21.54 5.59 2.72
N ARG A 297 -22.36 4.92 1.92
CA ARG A 297 -23.60 4.27 2.36
C ARG A 297 -23.19 3.00 3.08
N ARG A 298 -22.96 3.12 4.39
CA ARG A 298 -23.18 1.99 5.29
C ARG A 298 -24.60 1.50 5.01
N LYS A 299 -24.74 0.24 4.57
CA LYS A 299 -26.01 -0.48 4.55
C LYS A 299 -26.57 -0.48 5.99
N GLU A 300 -27.41 0.48 6.29
CA GLU A 300 -28.30 0.44 7.44
C GLU A 300 -29.38 -0.59 7.09
N LYS A 301 -29.23 -1.79 7.63
CA LYS A 301 -30.24 -2.84 7.52
C LYS A 301 -31.47 -2.32 8.28
N GLN A 302 -32.51 -1.93 7.54
CA GLN A 302 -33.84 -1.64 8.09
C GLN A 302 -34.27 -2.82 8.96
N LYS A 303 -34.27 -2.61 10.28
CA LYS A 303 -35.08 -3.42 11.20
C LYS A 303 -36.38 -2.67 11.39
N LEU A 304 -37.48 -3.34 11.03
CA LEU A 304 -38.84 -2.91 11.31
C LEU A 304 -38.96 -2.47 12.77
N ALA A 305 -39.58 -1.31 12.96
CA ALA A 305 -39.91 -0.76 14.26
C ALA A 305 -41.06 -1.53 14.90
N THR A 306 -40.86 -1.97 16.14
CA THR A 306 -41.95 -2.17 17.09
C THR A 306 -41.56 -1.58 18.44
N ASN A 307 -42.24 -0.47 18.75
CA ASN A 307 -42.55 0.13 20.04
C ASN A 307 -41.47 0.47 21.09
N ALA A 308 -41.43 1.78 21.35
CA ALA A 308 -41.42 2.43 22.67
C ALA A 308 -40.13 2.43 23.50
N LYS A 309 -39.34 3.50 23.35
CA LYS A 309 -39.25 4.60 24.34
C LYS A 309 -38.30 5.69 23.83
N CYS A 310 -38.75 6.92 23.96
CA CYS A 310 -38.01 8.15 23.67
C CYS A 310 -36.62 8.12 24.34
N LYS A 311 -35.55 8.30 23.56
CA LYS A 311 -34.24 8.70 24.06
C LYS A 311 -33.64 9.72 23.09
N GLU A 312 -33.38 10.88 23.65
CA GLU A 312 -32.98 12.13 23.00
C GLU A 312 -31.87 11.93 21.95
N LYS A 313 -32.00 12.65 20.82
CA LYS A 313 -30.91 12.87 19.88
C LYS A 313 -29.86 13.72 20.59
N PHE A 314 -28.76 13.10 21.00
CA PHE A 314 -27.58 13.81 21.45
C PHE A 314 -26.87 14.42 20.23
N GLU A 315 -27.23 15.65 19.89
CA GLU A 315 -26.40 16.54 19.06
C GLU A 315 -25.25 17.07 19.93
N GLY A 316 -24.27 16.20 20.16
CA GLY A 316 -23.05 16.57 20.88
C GLY A 316 -22.25 17.57 20.07
N SER A 317 -21.93 18.72 20.67
CA SER A 317 -20.99 19.70 20.14
C SER A 317 -19.75 19.01 19.56
N THR A 318 -19.41 19.36 18.33
CA THR A 318 -18.26 18.77 17.60
C THR A 318 -16.93 19.43 17.95
N GLU A 319 -16.97 20.39 18.88
CA GLU A 319 -15.79 21.10 19.38
C GLU A 319 -15.33 20.47 20.68
N TRP A 320 -14.02 20.48 20.90
CA TRP A 320 -13.43 20.03 22.15
C TRP A 320 -13.94 20.93 23.28
N GLN A 321 -14.66 20.34 24.24
CA GLN A 321 -15.25 21.05 25.36
C GLN A 321 -14.76 20.45 26.68
N GLY A 322 -13.83 21.16 27.32
CA GLY A 322 -13.27 20.78 28.62
C GLY A 322 -11.79 21.14 28.75
N LEU A 323 -11.32 21.24 30.00
CA LEU A 323 -9.89 21.34 30.27
C LEU A 323 -9.28 19.94 30.11
N PRO A 324 -8.22 19.78 29.30
CA PRO A 324 -7.57 18.49 29.18
C PRO A 324 -6.95 18.06 30.53
N PRO A 325 -6.80 16.75 30.79
CA PRO A 325 -6.32 16.25 32.09
C PRO A 325 -4.92 16.72 32.49
N TRP A 326 -4.13 17.17 31.52
CA TRP A 326 -2.80 17.72 31.73
C TRP A 326 -2.79 19.23 31.96
N ASP A 327 -3.93 19.93 31.88
CA ASP A 327 -3.99 21.37 32.13
C ASP A 327 -3.56 21.68 33.59
N PRO A 328 -2.58 22.59 33.81
CA PRO A 328 -2.16 22.98 35.15
C PRO A 328 -3.30 23.50 36.04
N SER A 329 -4.31 24.16 35.44
CA SER A 329 -5.49 24.68 36.13
C SER A 329 -6.40 23.56 36.66
N ALA A 330 -6.31 22.37 36.07
CA ALA A 330 -6.99 21.14 36.52
C ALA A 330 -6.10 20.25 37.41
N GLY A 331 -4.93 20.75 37.84
CA GLY A 331 -3.94 19.99 38.61
C GLY A 331 -3.12 19.00 37.76
N GLY A 332 -3.05 19.21 36.45
CA GLY A 332 -2.25 18.43 35.50
C GLY A 332 -0.77 18.83 35.46
N ASP A 333 0.05 18.01 34.82
CA ASP A 333 1.51 18.16 34.71
C ASP A 333 1.97 18.98 33.49
N GLY A 334 1.04 19.58 32.75
CA GLY A 334 1.31 20.33 31.51
C GLY A 334 1.74 19.45 30.33
N CYS A 335 1.78 18.12 30.48
CA CYS A 335 2.29 17.20 29.47
C CYS A 335 1.14 16.50 28.72
N PRO A 336 0.92 16.79 27.42
CA PRO A 336 -0.16 16.19 26.66
C PRO A 336 -0.04 14.67 26.53
N LYS A 337 -1.12 13.95 26.85
CA LYS A 337 -1.19 12.48 26.78
C LYS A 337 -2.46 12.03 26.07
N PHE A 338 -2.31 11.28 25.00
CA PHE A 338 -3.41 10.78 24.19
C PHE A 338 -3.51 9.26 24.24
N LEU A 339 -4.73 8.73 24.13
CA LEU A 339 -5.00 7.35 23.77
C LEU A 339 -5.63 7.36 22.37
N CYS A 340 -4.99 6.75 21.40
CA CYS A 340 -5.51 6.69 20.03
C CYS A 340 -6.13 5.32 19.78
N ASP A 341 -7.40 5.26 19.35
CA ASP A 341 -8.02 3.98 19.01
C ASP A 341 -7.37 3.29 17.78
N VAL A 342 -7.83 2.07 17.49
CA VAL A 342 -7.30 1.25 16.38
C VAL A 342 -7.48 1.93 15.01
N MET A 343 -8.46 2.82 14.83
CA MET A 343 -8.70 3.49 13.55
C MET A 343 -7.75 4.66 13.28
N ILE A 344 -7.12 5.20 14.32
CA ILE A 344 -6.17 6.30 14.23
C ILE A 344 -4.79 5.94 14.80
N GLU A 345 -4.42 4.66 14.78
CA GLU A 345 -3.09 4.19 15.19
C GLU A 345 -1.96 4.90 14.39
N GLY A 346 -2.23 5.25 13.13
CA GLY A 346 -1.32 6.06 12.31
C GLY A 346 -1.06 7.46 12.88
N LEU A 347 -2.09 8.11 13.45
CA LEU A 347 -1.94 9.39 14.15
C LEU A 347 -1.13 9.21 15.43
N ALA A 348 -1.31 8.10 16.16
CA ALA A 348 -0.51 7.81 17.36
C ALA A 348 1.00 7.81 17.05
N LYS A 349 1.38 7.22 15.91
CA LYS A 349 2.78 7.21 15.44
C LYS A 349 3.28 8.62 15.15
N HIS A 350 2.50 9.45 14.47
CA HIS A 350 2.85 10.85 14.20
C HIS A 350 2.97 11.69 15.48
N LEU A 351 2.06 11.52 16.44
CA LEU A 351 2.15 12.19 17.75
C LEU A 351 3.44 11.81 18.48
N ARG A 352 3.83 10.52 18.47
CA ARG A 352 5.10 10.06 19.05
C ARG A 352 6.32 10.67 18.35
N CYS A 353 6.26 10.78 17.02
CA CYS A 353 7.31 11.43 16.22
C CYS A 353 7.52 12.90 16.63
N VAL A 354 6.47 13.61 17.02
CA VAL A 354 6.57 14.99 17.51
C VAL A 354 6.78 15.09 19.03
N GLY A 355 7.13 13.97 19.68
CA GLY A 355 7.45 13.90 21.10
C GLY A 355 6.25 13.81 22.05
N ILE A 356 5.03 13.74 21.52
CA ILE A 356 3.80 13.67 22.31
C ILE A 356 3.53 12.23 22.76
N ASP A 357 3.10 12.08 24.02
CA ASP A 357 2.75 10.79 24.61
C ASP A 357 1.44 10.27 24.02
N ALA A 358 1.51 9.29 23.11
CA ALA A 358 0.32 8.73 22.46
C ALA A 358 0.29 7.21 22.62
N ALA A 359 -0.51 6.71 23.55
CA ALA A 359 -0.76 5.29 23.72
C ALA A 359 -1.74 4.74 22.67
N THR A 360 -1.70 3.43 22.51
CA THR A 360 -2.64 2.65 21.69
C THR A 360 -3.16 1.48 22.52
N PRO A 361 -4.33 0.91 22.22
CA PRO A 361 -4.91 -0.19 22.99
C PRO A 361 -4.03 -1.44 22.88
N SER A 362 -4.00 -2.26 23.94
CA SER A 362 -3.24 -3.51 23.97
C SER A 362 -3.85 -4.59 23.05
N SER A 363 -5.17 -4.55 22.85
CA SER A 363 -5.92 -5.47 21.98
C SER A 363 -6.24 -4.82 20.62
N ARG A 364 -6.28 -5.64 19.56
CA ARG A 364 -6.74 -5.21 18.23
C ARG A 364 -8.26 -4.99 18.15
N LYS A 365 -9.01 -5.46 19.15
CA LYS A 365 -10.48 -5.29 19.26
C LYS A 365 -10.85 -4.89 20.70
N PRO A 366 -10.43 -3.71 21.16
CA PRO A 366 -10.72 -3.27 22.51
C PRO A 366 -12.21 -2.97 22.65
N GLU A 367 -12.80 -3.32 23.80
CA GLU A 367 -14.17 -2.90 24.08
C GLU A 367 -14.21 -1.40 24.41
N PRO A 368 -15.31 -0.69 24.09
CA PRO A 368 -15.48 0.72 24.45
C PRO A 368 -15.16 1.05 25.91
N ARG A 369 -15.58 0.19 26.84
CA ARG A 369 -15.32 0.37 28.27
C ARG A 369 -13.84 0.23 28.61
N GLU A 370 -13.10 -0.64 27.94
CA GLU A 370 -11.67 -0.82 28.14
C GLU A 370 -10.91 0.44 27.74
N LEU A 371 -11.24 1.03 26.58
CA LEU A 371 -10.66 2.29 26.12
C LEU A 371 -10.91 3.43 27.10
N LEU A 372 -12.15 3.58 27.58
CA LEU A 372 -12.51 4.64 28.51
C LEU A 372 -11.85 4.44 29.89
N ASN A 373 -11.79 3.19 30.37
CA ASN A 373 -11.09 2.86 31.60
C ASN A 373 -9.58 3.16 31.50
N GLN A 374 -8.95 2.84 30.37
CA GLN A 374 -7.56 3.17 30.12
C GLN A 374 -7.34 4.68 30.06
N THR A 375 -8.22 5.39 29.35
CA THR A 375 -8.22 6.86 29.25
C THR A 375 -8.25 7.51 30.63
N TYR A 376 -9.17 7.06 31.48
CA TYR A 376 -9.31 7.59 32.85
C TYR A 376 -8.12 7.23 33.74
N LYS A 377 -7.71 5.95 33.77
CA LYS A 377 -6.60 5.47 34.62
C LYS A 377 -5.28 6.15 34.29
N GLU A 378 -5.00 6.33 33.00
CA GLU A 378 -3.75 6.93 32.51
C GLU A 378 -3.85 8.45 32.34
N ARG A 379 -4.99 9.06 32.68
CA ARG A 379 -5.28 10.50 32.53
C ARG A 379 -4.97 11.02 31.12
N ARG A 380 -5.52 10.34 30.12
CA ARG A 380 -5.34 10.65 28.69
C ARG A 380 -6.58 11.32 28.11
N VAL A 381 -6.41 11.93 26.95
CA VAL A 381 -7.54 12.23 26.05
C VAL A 381 -7.66 11.13 25.00
N LEU A 382 -8.84 10.53 24.89
CA LEU A 382 -9.16 9.53 23.88
C LEU A 382 -9.41 10.21 22.54
N LEU A 383 -8.51 10.00 21.59
CA LEU A 383 -8.70 10.37 20.20
C LEU A 383 -9.35 9.18 19.47
N THR A 384 -10.42 9.47 18.74
CA THR A 384 -11.15 8.43 17.98
C THR A 384 -11.81 9.00 16.75
N ARG A 385 -12.05 8.14 15.75
CA ARG A 385 -12.99 8.46 14.65
C ARG A 385 -14.28 7.65 14.73
N ASP A 386 -14.44 6.80 15.76
CA ASP A 386 -15.65 5.99 15.94
C ASP A 386 -16.74 6.81 16.59
N VAL A 387 -17.72 7.18 15.78
CA VAL A 387 -18.93 7.86 16.26
C VAL A 387 -19.67 7.01 17.31
N LYS A 388 -19.50 5.68 17.31
CA LYS A 388 -20.09 4.82 18.34
C LYS A 388 -19.42 4.99 19.70
N LEU A 389 -18.13 5.28 19.76
CA LEU A 389 -17.42 5.53 21.01
C LEU A 389 -17.87 6.83 21.67
N LEU A 390 -18.26 7.83 20.87
CA LEU A 390 -18.81 9.09 21.38
C LEU A 390 -20.09 8.92 22.21
N LYS A 391 -20.88 7.86 21.97
CA LYS A 391 -22.07 7.57 22.78
C LYS A 391 -21.73 7.34 24.25
N TYR A 392 -20.48 7.04 24.57
CA TYR A 392 -19.98 6.77 25.91
C TYR A 392 -19.13 7.93 26.47
N GLN A 393 -19.08 9.09 25.81
CA GLN A 393 -18.27 10.24 26.23
C GLN A 393 -18.63 10.73 27.64
N TYR A 394 -19.91 10.62 28.03
CA TYR A 394 -20.38 10.95 29.37
C TYR A 394 -19.69 10.14 30.49
N LEU A 395 -19.13 8.98 30.18
CA LEU A 395 -18.40 8.14 31.14
C LEU A 395 -16.94 8.58 31.33
N ALA A 396 -16.40 9.43 30.46
CA ALA A 396 -15.01 9.85 30.47
C ALA A 396 -14.83 11.34 30.77
N SER A 397 -15.80 11.99 31.44
CA SER A 397 -15.67 13.40 31.85
C SER A 397 -15.24 14.34 30.71
N ASN A 398 -15.81 14.16 29.51
CA ASN A 398 -15.47 14.87 28.26
C ASN A 398 -14.03 14.68 27.74
N GLN A 399 -13.28 13.69 28.21
CA GLN A 399 -11.92 13.36 27.73
C GLN A 399 -11.87 12.65 26.37
N VAL A 400 -12.94 12.72 25.56
CA VAL A 400 -13.01 12.06 24.25
C VAL A 400 -13.11 13.13 23.17
N TYR A 401 -12.20 13.08 22.20
CA TYR A 401 -12.22 13.94 21.04
C TYR A 401 -12.39 13.13 19.76
N ARG A 402 -13.33 13.56 18.92
CA ARG A 402 -13.52 12.98 17.60
C ARG A 402 -12.66 13.71 16.59
N VAL A 403 -11.64 13.01 16.09
CA VAL A 403 -10.82 13.52 14.99
C VAL A 403 -11.68 13.59 13.73
N LYS A 404 -11.74 14.76 13.11
CA LYS A 404 -12.58 15.05 11.94
C LYS A 404 -11.89 14.60 10.65
N SER A 405 -10.58 14.83 10.58
CA SER A 405 -9.75 14.60 9.41
C SER A 405 -9.60 13.12 9.03
N LEU A 406 -9.63 12.85 7.73
CA LEU A 406 -9.44 11.50 7.16
C LEU A 406 -7.97 11.17 6.92
N LEU A 407 -7.14 12.17 6.61
CA LEU A 407 -5.74 12.01 6.23
C LEU A 407 -4.82 12.15 7.44
N LYS A 408 -3.81 11.28 7.55
CA LYS A 408 -2.92 11.21 8.72
C LYS A 408 -2.17 12.52 9.03
N HIS A 409 -1.83 13.31 8.00
CA HIS A 409 -1.17 14.61 8.17
C HIS A 409 -2.13 15.64 8.75
N ASP A 410 -3.33 15.71 8.20
CA ASP A 410 -4.37 16.64 8.66
C ASP A 410 -4.87 16.30 10.05
N GLN A 411 -4.88 15.00 10.39
CA GLN A 411 -5.17 14.53 11.73
C GLN A 411 -4.17 15.06 12.77
N LEU A 412 -2.88 15.12 12.43
CA LEU A 412 -1.86 15.67 13.33
C LEU A 412 -2.04 17.19 13.49
N ALA A 413 -2.15 17.91 12.37
CA ALA A 413 -2.36 19.36 12.38
C ALA A 413 -3.63 19.75 13.14
N GLU A 414 -4.73 19.02 12.93
CA GLU A 414 -5.99 19.19 13.65
C GLU A 414 -5.80 19.03 15.17
N VAL A 415 -5.09 18.01 15.61
CA VAL A 415 -4.86 17.76 17.05
C VAL A 415 -3.93 18.81 17.65
N ILE A 416 -2.90 19.24 16.92
CA ILE A 416 -2.02 20.32 17.36
C ILE A 416 -2.82 21.61 17.56
N ASP A 417 -3.64 21.99 16.58
CA ASP A 417 -4.47 23.18 16.65
C ASP A 417 -5.57 23.08 17.72
N THR A 418 -6.30 21.97 17.77
CA THR A 418 -7.41 21.78 18.72
C THR A 418 -6.95 21.84 20.17
N PHE A 419 -5.79 21.26 20.49
CA PHE A 419 -5.25 21.20 21.86
C PHE A 419 -4.15 22.23 22.11
N GLN A 420 -3.89 23.13 21.14
CA GLN A 420 -2.86 24.17 21.21
C GLN A 420 -1.49 23.60 21.65
N LEU A 421 -1.10 22.48 21.04
CA LEU A 421 0.10 21.74 21.40
C LEU A 421 1.34 22.53 20.98
N LYS A 422 2.26 22.76 21.93
CA LYS A 422 3.57 23.33 21.65
C LYS A 422 4.52 22.21 21.25
N ILE A 423 4.89 22.17 19.97
CA ILE A 423 5.89 21.24 19.47
C ILE A 423 7.21 21.98 19.37
N SER A 424 8.26 21.39 19.92
CA SER A 424 9.62 21.91 19.83
C SER A 424 10.53 20.91 19.14
N GLU A 425 11.53 21.42 18.43
CA GLU A 425 12.46 20.60 17.66
C GLU A 425 13.20 19.58 18.54
N ASP A 426 13.60 19.96 19.75
CA ASP A 426 14.29 19.09 20.72
C ASP A 426 13.45 17.88 21.18
N LYS A 427 12.14 17.88 20.91
CA LYS A 427 11.23 16.78 21.23
C LYS A 427 10.94 15.89 20.03
N LEU A 428 11.36 16.26 18.82
CA LEU A 428 11.19 15.41 17.65
C LEU A 428 11.94 14.09 17.84
N MET A 429 11.29 13.00 17.44
CA MET A 429 11.79 11.63 17.56
C MET A 429 12.21 11.23 18.98
N SER A 430 11.69 11.91 20.02
CA SER A 430 12.03 11.62 21.42
C SER A 430 11.28 10.42 22.01
N ARG A 431 10.32 9.84 21.25
CA ARG A 431 9.53 8.68 21.64
C ARG A 431 9.55 7.57 20.60
N CYS A 432 9.52 6.34 21.09
CA CYS A 432 9.45 5.14 20.27
C CYS A 432 8.14 5.11 19.47
N THR A 433 8.24 5.17 18.15
CA THR A 433 7.06 5.15 17.26
C THR A 433 6.27 3.84 17.36
N LYS A 434 6.93 2.74 17.74
CA LYS A 434 6.30 1.42 17.94
C LYS A 434 5.47 1.35 19.22
N CYS A 435 6.02 1.68 20.39
CA CYS A 435 5.38 1.42 21.69
C CYS A 435 5.13 2.66 22.56
N ASN A 436 5.44 3.87 22.08
CA ASN A 436 5.39 5.12 22.84
C ASN A 436 6.47 5.26 23.95
N GLY A 437 7.34 4.25 24.13
CA GLY A 437 8.39 4.26 25.15
C GLY A 437 9.47 5.31 24.95
N ARG A 438 10.30 5.51 25.98
CA ARG A 438 11.43 6.44 25.94
C ARG A 438 12.69 5.77 25.38
N PHE A 439 13.65 6.60 24.97
CA PHE A 439 14.98 6.17 24.55
C PHE A 439 15.99 6.32 25.68
N ILE A 440 17.08 5.56 25.59
CA ILE A 440 18.28 5.83 26.39
C ILE A 440 18.77 7.25 26.04
N GLN A 441 19.04 8.06 27.05
CA GLN A 441 19.35 9.49 26.87
C GLN A 441 20.65 9.76 26.11
N LYS A 442 21.49 8.75 25.92
CA LYS A 442 22.71 8.82 25.13
C LYS A 442 22.61 7.84 23.97
N PRO A 443 23.13 8.20 22.78
CA PRO A 443 23.34 7.25 21.71
C PRO A 443 24.13 6.04 22.20
N LEU A 444 23.77 4.87 21.71
CA LEU A 444 24.50 3.64 21.95
C LEU A 444 25.87 3.72 21.29
N THR A 445 26.87 3.18 21.98
CA THR A 445 28.14 2.84 21.33
C THR A 445 27.90 1.79 20.25
N LEU A 446 28.87 1.67 19.34
CA LEU A 446 28.77 0.72 18.24
C LEU A 446 28.59 -0.72 18.74
N ASP A 447 29.35 -1.10 19.76
CA ASP A 447 29.29 -2.44 20.35
C ASP A 447 27.95 -2.70 21.03
N GLU A 448 27.40 -1.72 21.74
CA GLU A 448 26.07 -1.83 22.36
C GLU A 448 24.96 -1.91 21.31
N ALA A 449 25.08 -1.19 20.19
CA ALA A 449 24.13 -1.23 19.09
C ALA A 449 24.14 -2.58 18.36
N ILE A 450 25.34 -3.13 18.12
CA ILE A 450 25.52 -4.48 17.56
C ILE A 450 24.91 -5.50 18.52
N GLU A 451 25.23 -5.45 19.81
CA GLU A 451 24.71 -6.38 20.80
C GLU A 451 23.19 -6.28 20.93
N ALA A 452 22.64 -5.06 20.99
CA ALA A 452 21.21 -4.83 21.05
C ALA A 452 20.45 -5.32 19.80
N SER A 453 21.12 -5.40 18.64
CA SER A 453 20.51 -5.90 17.41
C SER A 453 20.32 -7.42 17.44
N LYS A 454 21.21 -8.15 18.12
CA LYS A 454 21.18 -9.62 18.19
C LYS A 454 19.86 -10.09 18.79
N GLY A 455 19.07 -10.82 18.00
CA GLY A 455 17.80 -11.41 18.43
C GLY A 455 16.58 -10.47 18.41
N PHE A 456 16.74 -9.18 18.09
CA PHE A 456 15.63 -8.21 18.10
C PHE A 456 15.38 -7.50 16.76
N GLN A 457 16.40 -7.37 15.91
CA GLN A 457 16.31 -6.80 14.55
C GLN A 457 17.52 -7.19 13.71
N ILE A 458 17.30 -7.48 12.43
CA ILE A 458 18.39 -7.64 11.48
C ILE A 458 18.77 -6.25 10.98
N ILE A 459 19.92 -5.74 11.45
CA ILE A 459 20.48 -4.47 10.99
C ILE A 459 21.67 -4.77 10.06
N PRO A 460 21.65 -4.29 8.80
CA PRO A 460 22.78 -4.46 7.90
C PRO A 460 24.09 -3.98 8.53
N SER A 461 25.12 -4.82 8.51
CA SER A 461 26.41 -4.54 9.15
C SER A 461 27.11 -3.30 8.60
N CYS A 462 26.76 -2.86 7.39
CA CYS A 462 27.26 -1.62 6.80
C CYS A 462 26.77 -0.36 7.54
N LEU A 463 25.62 -0.39 8.22
CA LEU A 463 25.09 0.76 8.97
C LEU A 463 25.93 1.03 10.22
N PHE A 464 26.43 -0.01 10.86
CA PHE A 464 27.37 0.08 11.99
C PHE A 464 28.71 0.76 11.59
N LYS A 465 29.06 0.77 10.31
CA LYS A 465 30.31 1.37 9.82
C LYS A 465 30.18 2.84 9.40
N ARG A 466 28.98 3.42 9.45
CA ARG A 466 28.66 4.76 8.91
C ARG A 466 28.69 5.89 9.94
N ASN A 467 29.30 5.68 11.11
CA ASN A 467 29.34 6.65 12.22
C ASN A 467 27.95 7.22 12.55
N LEU A 468 26.93 6.37 12.53
CA LEU A 468 25.55 6.72 12.83
C LEU A 468 25.32 6.64 14.34
N GLU A 469 24.50 7.54 14.85
CA GLU A 469 23.97 7.42 16.20
C GLU A 469 22.84 6.40 16.24
N PHE A 470 22.85 5.55 17.26
CA PHE A 470 21.84 4.51 17.48
C PHE A 470 21.12 4.75 18.80
N TRP A 471 19.81 4.52 18.83
CA TRP A 471 19.00 4.59 20.04
C TRP A 471 18.18 3.33 20.19
N LYS A 472 18.06 2.88 21.44
CA LYS A 472 17.22 1.75 21.81
C LYS A 472 16.08 2.22 22.70
N CYS A 473 14.87 1.79 22.36
CA CYS A 473 13.73 1.98 23.22
C CYS A 473 13.87 1.11 24.48
N THR A 474 13.68 1.71 25.65
CA THR A 474 13.79 1.02 26.95
C THR A 474 12.68 0.01 27.21
N ASP A 475 11.56 0.12 26.49
CA ASP A 475 10.35 -0.65 26.77
C ASP A 475 10.21 -1.85 25.83
N CYS A 476 10.36 -1.62 24.51
CA CYS A 476 10.19 -2.67 23.50
C CYS A 476 11.49 -3.11 22.84
N ASN A 477 12.64 -2.57 23.26
CA ASN A 477 13.96 -2.87 22.70
C ASN A 477 14.12 -2.58 21.20
N GLN A 478 13.19 -1.83 20.60
CA GLN A 478 13.30 -1.41 19.20
C GLN A 478 14.52 -0.49 19.02
N LEU A 479 15.35 -0.77 18.01
CA LEU A 479 16.49 0.06 17.64
C LEU A 479 16.06 1.06 16.55
N TYR A 480 16.64 2.24 16.63
CA TYR A 480 16.52 3.35 15.69
C TYR A 480 17.92 3.93 15.46
N TRP A 481 18.12 4.59 14.32
CA TRP A 481 19.40 5.21 14.00
C TRP A 481 19.20 6.46 13.14
N GLU A 482 20.19 7.34 13.15
CA GLU A 482 20.17 8.63 12.44
C GLU A 482 20.44 8.48 10.93
N GLY A 483 19.66 7.65 10.24
CA GLY A 483 19.77 7.44 8.79
C GLY A 483 18.97 8.45 7.97
N THR A 484 18.91 8.25 6.65
CA THR A 484 18.08 9.05 5.74
C THR A 484 16.61 9.10 6.15
N GLN A 485 16.05 7.98 6.66
CA GLN A 485 14.68 7.93 7.16
C GLN A 485 14.45 8.86 8.36
N TYR A 486 15.43 8.97 9.27
CA TYR A 486 15.36 9.88 10.41
C TYR A 486 15.32 11.33 9.93
N HIS A 487 16.26 11.72 9.05
CA HIS A 487 16.32 13.07 8.49
C HIS A 487 15.05 13.45 7.73
N ASN A 488 14.54 12.54 6.89
CA ASN A 488 13.29 12.74 6.17
C ASN A 488 12.09 12.90 7.12
N ALA A 489 12.04 12.11 8.19
CA ALA A 489 11.00 12.26 9.21
C ALA A 489 11.11 13.60 9.94
N VAL A 490 12.30 14.01 10.39
CA VAL A 490 12.52 15.31 11.05
C VAL A 490 12.06 16.46 10.16
N GLN A 491 12.56 16.53 8.92
CA GLN A 491 12.17 17.57 7.94
C GLN A 491 10.66 17.61 7.68
N LYS A 492 10.05 16.43 7.54
CA LYS A 492 8.61 16.31 7.38
C LYS A 492 7.84 16.89 8.57
N PHE A 493 8.24 16.60 9.80
CA PHE A 493 7.51 17.08 10.98
C PHE A 493 7.83 18.54 11.31
N LEU A 494 9.02 19.05 11.00
CA LEU A 494 9.31 20.49 11.01
C LEU A 494 8.32 21.24 10.11
N SER A 495 8.16 20.76 8.86
CA SER A 495 7.21 21.35 7.90
C SER A 495 5.75 21.23 8.35
N VAL A 496 5.31 20.06 8.81
CA VAL A 496 3.91 19.85 9.23
C VAL A 496 3.55 20.65 10.49
N CYS A 497 4.51 20.82 11.40
CA CYS A 497 4.30 21.55 12.66
C CYS A 497 4.60 23.04 12.56
N ASN A 498 5.00 23.55 11.38
CA ASN A 498 5.45 24.93 11.17
C ASN A 498 6.50 25.38 12.20
N ILE A 499 7.41 24.49 12.58
CA ILE A 499 8.51 24.81 13.48
C ILE A 499 9.51 25.62 12.65
N SER A 500 9.63 26.91 12.96
CA SER A 500 10.63 27.81 12.36
C SER A 500 11.89 27.76 13.19
N ASP A 501 13.07 27.80 12.55
CA ASP A 501 14.37 27.90 13.20
C ASP A 501 14.49 29.08 14.19
#